data_AF-A0A212FBU6-F1
#
_entry.id   AF-A0A212FBU6-F1
#
_cell.length_a   1.000
_cell.length_b   1.000
_cell.length_c   1.000
_cell.angle_alpha   90.00
_cell.angle_beta   90.00
_cell.angle_gamma   90.00
#
_symmetry.space_group_name_H-M   'P 1'
#
loop_
_entity.id
_entity.type
_entity.pdbx_description
1 polymer ?
#
loop_
_entity_poly.entity_id
_entity_poly.type
_entity_poly.pdbx_seq_one_letter_code
_entity_poly.pdbx_strand_id
1 'polypeptide(L)'
;MSALIENCPTLNQCCCCVPLRPSLVIISLVGLLCGGVFLFCFTSYGNSMLEDCGLPQQFAKPLRYLYGLFGVQVSAVHVLLLFAAVSESDALCEVYIWFMVLFWTLLICSTALVSSLAFVSGSVMFASLLIVIVVVGILVSLYSTMIVANFRMTLP
;
A
#
# COMPACT_ATOMS: atom_id res chain seq x y z
N MET A 1 -26.71 -14.56 -0.49
CA MET A 1 -25.51 -13.70 -0.45
C MET A 1 -25.79 -12.32 -1.06
N SER A 2 -26.65 -12.21 -2.08
CA SER A 2 -27.16 -10.95 -2.64
C SER A 2 -27.96 -10.08 -1.66
N ALA A 3 -28.88 -10.66 -0.89
CA ALA A 3 -29.76 -9.91 0.03
C ALA A 3 -29.03 -9.20 1.20
N LEU A 4 -27.80 -9.62 1.52
CA LEU A 4 -26.98 -8.99 2.57
C LEU A 4 -26.17 -7.79 2.03
N ILE A 5 -25.87 -7.78 0.73
CA ILE A 5 -25.16 -6.70 0.04
C ILE A 5 -26.13 -5.54 -0.25
N GLU A 6 -27.38 -5.85 -0.60
CA GLU A 6 -28.42 -4.84 -0.89
C GLU A 6 -28.80 -3.97 0.31
N ASN A 7 -28.53 -4.41 1.55
CA ASN A 7 -28.88 -3.70 2.78
C ASN A 7 -27.67 -3.10 3.53
N CYS A 8 -26.47 -3.09 2.92
CA CYS A 8 -25.34 -2.41 3.54
C CYS A 8 -25.55 -0.89 3.47
N PRO A 9 -25.50 -0.16 4.61
CA PRO A 9 -25.58 1.29 4.60
C PRO A 9 -24.40 1.84 3.80
N THR A 10 -24.70 2.42 2.63
CA THR A 10 -23.70 3.09 1.79
C THR A 10 -23.31 4.40 2.45
N LEU A 11 -22.05 4.51 2.86
CA LEU A 11 -21.49 5.76 3.35
C LEU A 11 -21.23 6.67 2.14
N ASN A 12 -22.11 7.63 1.88
CA ASN A 12 -21.95 8.61 0.80
C ASN A 12 -20.79 9.60 1.01
N GLN A 13 -20.17 9.59 2.20
CA GLN A 13 -19.11 10.50 2.60
C GLN A 13 -18.02 9.75 3.37
N CYS A 14 -16.77 10.12 3.11
CA CYS A 14 -15.60 9.68 3.87
C CYS A 14 -15.45 10.51 5.17
N CYS A 15 -14.46 10.19 6.01
CA CYS A 15 -14.07 11.03 7.15
C CYS A 15 -13.96 12.51 6.73
N CYS A 16 -14.38 13.40 7.63
CA CYS A 16 -14.44 14.85 7.38
C CYS A 16 -15.42 15.28 6.26
N CYS A 17 -16.44 14.48 5.96
CA CYS A 17 -17.50 14.79 5.00
C CYS A 17 -17.01 14.97 3.54
N VAL A 18 -15.82 14.44 3.22
CA VAL A 18 -15.27 14.53 1.86
C VAL A 18 -16.06 13.56 0.95
N PRO A 19 -16.50 14.00 -0.24
CA PRO A 19 -17.16 13.10 -1.17
C PRO A 19 -16.22 11.95 -1.57
N LEU A 20 -16.79 10.77 -1.86
CA LEU A 20 -16.01 9.56 -2.11
C LEU A 20 -15.05 9.71 -3.30
N ARG A 21 -15.48 10.33 -4.40
CA ARG A 21 -14.67 10.51 -5.60
C ARG A 21 -13.39 11.35 -5.37
N PRO A 22 -13.45 12.57 -4.79
CA PRO A 22 -12.24 13.30 -4.35
C PRO A 22 -11.36 12.50 -3.38
N SER A 23 -11.96 11.68 -2.51
CA SER A 23 -11.20 10.84 -1.59
C SER A 23 -10.37 9.80 -2.34
N LEU A 24 -10.91 9.17 -3.38
CA LEU A 24 -10.16 8.25 -4.24
C LEU A 24 -9.00 8.94 -4.94
N VAL A 25 -9.20 10.16 -5.46
CA VAL A 25 -8.11 10.95 -6.07
C VAL A 25 -7.00 11.23 -5.07
N ILE A 26 -7.34 11.62 -3.84
CA ILE A 26 -6.36 11.86 -2.77
C ILE A 26 -5.60 10.57 -2.44
N ILE A 27 -6.31 9.45 -2.27
CA ILE A 27 -5.71 8.13 -2.00
C ILE A 27 -4.75 7.75 -3.13
N SER A 28 -5.17 7.91 -4.39
CA SER A 28 -4.32 7.68 -5.56
C SER A 28 -3.04 8.50 -5.53
N LEU A 29 -3.13 9.81 -5.27
CA LEU A 29 -1.97 10.69 -5.23
C LEU A 29 -1.02 10.35 -4.07
N VAL A 30 -1.56 10.11 -2.87
CA VAL A 30 -0.76 9.68 -1.71
C VAL A 30 -0.08 8.34 -2.00
N GLY A 31 -0.79 7.39 -2.59
CA GLY A 31 -0.23 6.10 -2.96
C GLY A 31 0.86 6.18 -4.03
N LEU A 32 0.74 7.11 -4.99
CA LEU A 32 1.81 7.39 -5.95
C LEU A 32 3.06 7.95 -5.29
N LEU A 33 2.91 8.83 -4.29
CA LEU A 33 4.04 9.31 -3.49
C LEU A 33 4.70 8.15 -2.72
N CYS A 34 3.92 7.27 -2.11
CA CYS A 34 4.43 6.05 -1.47
C CYS A 34 5.16 5.14 -2.46
N GLY A 35 4.61 4.95 -3.67
CA GLY A 35 5.28 4.23 -4.76
C GLY A 35 6.63 4.88 -5.13
N GLY A 36 6.67 6.20 -5.17
CA GLY A 36 7.90 6.98 -5.37
C GLY A 36 8.95 6.75 -4.29
N VAL A 37 8.56 6.63 -3.01
CA VAL A 37 9.48 6.29 -1.90
C VAL A 37 10.08 4.89 -2.10
N PHE A 38 9.28 3.90 -2.48
CA PHE A 38 9.79 2.56 -2.79
C PHE A 38 10.77 2.56 -3.98
N LEU A 39 10.45 3.31 -5.04
CA LEU A 39 11.34 3.48 -6.18
C LEU A 39 12.62 4.23 -5.82
N PHE A 40 12.56 5.18 -4.89
CA PHE A 40 13.74 5.83 -4.35
C PHE A 40 14.64 4.83 -3.60
N CYS A 41 14.07 3.95 -2.78
CA CYS A 41 14.81 2.85 -2.13
C CYS A 41 15.43 1.85 -3.13
N PHE A 42 14.88 1.76 -4.35
CA PHE A 42 15.50 1.00 -5.45
C PHE A 42 16.72 1.70 -6.06
N THR A 43 16.91 3.01 -5.88
CA THR A 43 18.11 3.69 -6.37
C THR A 43 19.34 3.32 -5.54
N SER A 44 20.53 3.49 -6.11
CA SER A 44 21.78 3.24 -5.37
C SER A 44 21.91 4.16 -4.15
N TYR A 45 21.43 5.41 -4.26
CA TYR A 45 21.45 6.37 -3.17
C TYR A 45 20.47 5.98 -2.05
N GLY A 46 19.22 5.69 -2.38
CA GLY A 46 18.23 5.27 -1.39
C GLY A 46 18.62 3.97 -0.67
N ASN A 47 19.19 3.01 -1.40
CA ASN A 47 19.71 1.79 -0.78
C ASN A 47 20.88 2.06 0.19
N SER A 48 21.79 2.98 -0.16
CA SER A 48 22.86 3.40 0.76
C SER A 48 22.30 4.03 2.04
N MET A 49 21.26 4.86 1.94
CA MET A 49 20.60 5.42 3.12
C MET A 49 19.97 4.34 4.01
N LEU A 50 19.42 3.27 3.43
CA LEU A 50 18.89 2.16 4.20
C LEU A 50 20.00 1.40 4.94
N GLU A 51 21.15 1.21 4.30
CA GLU A 51 22.34 0.63 4.93
C GLU A 51 22.81 1.50 6.10
N ASP A 52 22.84 2.82 5.94
CA ASP A 52 23.17 3.77 7.02
C ASP A 52 22.13 3.71 8.18
N CYS A 53 20.87 3.39 7.86
CA CYS A 53 19.81 3.15 8.84
C CYS A 53 19.87 1.75 9.50
N GLY A 54 20.91 0.96 9.23
CA GLY A 54 21.14 -0.34 9.87
C GLY A 54 20.62 -1.54 9.07
N LEU A 55 20.30 -1.37 7.79
CA LEU A 55 20.01 -2.49 6.89
C LEU A 55 21.28 -3.34 6.71
N PRO A 56 21.26 -4.65 7.02
CA PRO A 56 22.44 -5.49 6.84
C PRO A 56 22.82 -5.60 5.35
N GLN A 57 24.11 -5.37 5.04
CA GLN A 57 24.62 -5.36 3.65
C GLN A 57 24.28 -6.61 2.85
N GLN A 58 24.25 -7.78 3.51
CA GLN A 58 23.89 -9.06 2.90
C GLN A 58 22.46 -9.08 2.30
N PHE A 59 21.57 -8.18 2.74
CA PHE A 59 20.19 -8.07 2.27
C PHE A 59 19.92 -6.83 1.41
N ALA A 60 20.84 -5.87 1.38
CA ALA A 60 20.65 -4.61 0.68
C ALA A 60 20.33 -4.82 -0.82
N LYS A 61 21.11 -5.67 -1.51
CA LYS A 61 20.88 -5.95 -2.93
C LYS A 61 19.54 -6.66 -3.20
N PRO A 62 19.17 -7.77 -2.53
CA PRO A 62 17.85 -8.38 -2.69
C PRO A 62 16.69 -7.42 -2.38
N LEU A 63 16.78 -6.67 -1.29
CA LEU A 63 15.74 -5.75 -0.84
C LEU A 63 15.55 -4.58 -1.79
N ARG A 64 16.63 -4.05 -2.35
CA ARG A 64 16.59 -3.03 -3.39
C ARG A 64 15.65 -3.43 -4.52
N TYR A 65 15.81 -4.64 -5.07
CA TYR A 65 14.95 -5.13 -6.16
C TYR A 65 13.51 -5.36 -5.71
N LEU A 66 13.31 -5.85 -4.48
CA LEU A 66 11.98 -6.02 -3.90
C LEU A 66 11.26 -4.67 -3.77
N TYR A 67 11.93 -3.63 -3.28
CA TYR A 67 11.38 -2.28 -3.20
C TYR A 67 11.11 -1.70 -4.59
N GLY A 68 11.96 -1.96 -5.58
CA GLY A 68 11.71 -1.56 -6.97
C GLY A 68 10.42 -2.19 -7.52
N LEU A 69 10.26 -3.51 -7.33
CA LEU A 69 9.06 -4.23 -7.75
C LEU A 69 7.80 -3.67 -7.06
N PHE A 70 7.83 -3.50 -5.74
CA PHE A 70 6.73 -2.94 -4.98
C PHE A 70 6.41 -1.51 -5.42
N GLY A 71 7.42 -0.67 -5.63
CA GLY A 71 7.23 0.71 -6.08
C GLY A 71 6.52 0.80 -7.44
N VAL A 72 6.91 -0.04 -8.41
CA VAL A 72 6.22 -0.10 -9.71
C VAL A 72 4.78 -0.57 -9.57
N GLN A 73 4.55 -1.67 -8.83
CA GLN A 73 3.21 -2.24 -8.67
C GLN A 73 2.26 -1.29 -7.93
N VAL A 74 2.73 -0.70 -6.82
CA VAL A 74 1.97 0.30 -6.05
C VAL A 74 1.67 1.53 -6.92
N SER A 75 2.64 2.00 -7.71
CA SER A 75 2.39 3.14 -8.60
C SER A 75 1.34 2.79 -9.66
N ALA A 76 1.49 1.64 -10.32
CA ALA A 76 0.56 1.20 -11.35
C ALA A 76 -0.89 1.07 -10.82
N VAL A 77 -1.08 0.44 -9.66
CA VAL A 77 -2.43 0.26 -9.11
C VAL A 77 -3.06 1.58 -8.67
N HIS A 78 -2.29 2.55 -8.17
CA HIS A 78 -2.83 3.85 -7.80
C HIS A 78 -3.13 4.75 -9.02
N VAL A 79 -2.40 4.58 -10.12
CA VAL A 79 -2.80 5.14 -11.43
C VAL A 79 -4.12 4.53 -11.88
N LEU A 80 -4.29 3.20 -11.77
CA LEU A 80 -5.56 2.54 -12.10
C LEU A 80 -6.71 3.02 -11.21
N LEU A 81 -6.46 3.25 -9.92
CA LEU A 81 -7.45 3.82 -9.02
C LEU A 81 -7.85 5.26 -9.42
N LEU A 82 -6.89 6.05 -9.92
CA LEU A 82 -7.18 7.40 -10.42
C LEU A 82 -8.10 7.32 -11.64
N PHE A 83 -7.84 6.39 -12.55
CA PHE A 83 -8.73 6.12 -13.67
C PHE A 83 -10.11 5.63 -13.19
N ALA A 84 -10.17 4.75 -12.20
CA ALA A 84 -11.43 4.29 -11.60
C ALA A 84 -12.27 5.46 -11.06
N ALA A 85 -11.62 6.45 -10.42
CA ALA A 85 -12.28 7.65 -9.92
C ALA A 85 -12.76 8.59 -11.03
N VAL A 86 -12.09 8.60 -12.19
CA VAL A 86 -12.48 9.45 -13.33
C VAL A 86 -13.58 8.79 -14.15
N SER A 87 -13.44 7.50 -14.45
CA SER A 87 -14.33 6.73 -15.30
C SER A 87 -15.48 6.06 -14.56
N GLU A 88 -15.53 6.21 -13.23
CA GLU A 88 -16.56 5.60 -12.37
C GLU A 88 -16.68 4.08 -12.60
N SER A 89 -15.52 3.40 -12.66
CA SER A 89 -15.45 1.97 -12.97
C SER A 89 -15.36 1.11 -11.71
N ASP A 90 -16.36 0.25 -11.53
CA ASP A 90 -16.45 -0.76 -10.49
C ASP A 90 -15.37 -1.83 -10.61
N ALA A 91 -15.07 -2.27 -11.84
CA ALA A 91 -14.06 -3.28 -12.15
C ALA A 91 -12.66 -2.81 -11.76
N LEU A 92 -12.31 -1.55 -12.04
CA LEU A 92 -11.00 -1.00 -11.64
C LEU A 92 -10.89 -0.85 -10.11
N CYS A 93 -11.99 -0.50 -9.43
CA CYS A 93 -12.05 -0.50 -7.97
C CYS A 93 -11.83 -1.92 -7.40
N GLU A 94 -12.43 -2.94 -8.02
CA GLU A 94 -12.28 -4.33 -7.60
C GLU A 94 -10.85 -4.85 -7.81
N VAL A 95 -10.23 -4.53 -8.95
CA VAL A 95 -8.80 -4.83 -9.21
C VAL A 95 -7.91 -4.21 -8.14
N TYR A 96 -8.16 -2.94 -7.78
CA TYR A 96 -7.42 -2.27 -6.71
C TYR A 96 -7.57 -2.99 -5.36
N ILE A 97 -8.80 -3.35 -4.97
CA ILE A 97 -9.07 -4.02 -3.69
C ILE A 97 -8.33 -5.37 -3.61
N TRP A 98 -8.48 -6.22 -4.63
CA TRP A 98 -7.83 -7.53 -4.65
C TRP A 98 -6.31 -7.42 -4.69
N PHE A 99 -5.78 -6.47 -5.46
CA PHE A 99 -4.36 -6.19 -5.47
C PHE A 99 -3.85 -5.81 -4.08
N MET A 100 -4.54 -4.91 -3.36
CA MET A 100 -4.11 -4.48 -2.03
C MET A 100 -4.10 -5.62 -1.02
N VAL A 101 -5.10 -6.50 -1.05
CA VAL A 101 -5.14 -7.69 -0.17
C VAL A 101 -3.94 -8.59 -0.41
N LEU A 102 -3.64 -8.91 -1.68
CA LEU A 102 -2.48 -9.72 -2.04
C LEU A 102 -1.16 -9.02 -1.68
N PHE A 103 -1.08 -7.71 -1.93
CA PHE A 103 0.09 -6.91 -1.62
C PHE A 103 0.39 -6.89 -0.11
N TRP A 104 -0.63 -6.76 0.75
CA TRP A 104 -0.43 -6.85 2.20
C TRP A 104 0.11 -8.20 2.64
N THR A 105 -0.39 -9.30 2.06
CA THR A 105 0.15 -10.64 2.37
C THR A 105 1.63 -10.72 2.03
N LEU A 106 2.03 -10.27 0.84
CA LEU A 106 3.43 -10.25 0.42
C LEU A 106 4.29 -9.33 1.30
N LEU A 107 3.76 -8.17 1.67
CA LEU A 107 4.45 -7.20 2.51
C LEU A 107 4.65 -7.73 3.93
N ILE A 108 3.65 -8.39 4.52
CA ILE A 108 3.75 -9.04 5.84
C ILE A 108 4.80 -10.15 5.79
N CYS A 109 4.74 -11.05 4.80
CA CYS A 109 5.70 -12.15 4.68
C CYS A 109 7.14 -11.66 4.51
N SER A 110 7.36 -10.70 3.61
CA SER A 110 8.69 -10.12 3.37
C SER A 110 9.20 -9.37 4.60
N THR A 111 8.35 -8.61 5.29
CA THR A 111 8.69 -7.90 6.52
C THR A 111 9.05 -8.86 7.65
N ALA A 112 8.27 -9.93 7.84
CA ALA A 112 8.56 -10.94 8.86
C ALA A 112 9.92 -11.60 8.62
N LEU A 113 10.22 -11.95 7.36
CA LEU A 113 11.50 -12.52 6.97
C LEU A 113 12.65 -11.55 7.24
N VAL A 114 12.56 -10.33 6.72
CA VAL A 114 13.62 -9.31 6.84
C VAL A 114 13.86 -8.90 8.28
N SER A 115 12.79 -8.71 9.05
CA SER A 115 12.87 -8.34 10.46
C SER A 115 13.49 -9.46 11.29
N SER A 116 13.10 -10.72 11.06
CA SER A 116 13.71 -11.87 11.76
C SER A 116 15.20 -11.97 11.49
N LEU A 117 15.62 -11.76 10.24
CA LEU A 117 17.03 -11.78 9.87
C LEU A 117 17.79 -10.59 10.47
N ALA A 118 17.19 -9.41 10.48
CA ALA A 118 17.76 -8.21 11.11
C ALA A 118 17.90 -8.37 12.64
N PHE A 119 16.96 -9.04 13.30
CA PHE A 119 17.08 -9.41 14.71
C PHE A 119 18.28 -10.32 14.96
N VAL A 120 18.46 -11.36 14.15
CA VAL A 120 19.59 -12.29 14.26
C VAL A 120 20.93 -11.59 14.00
N SER A 121 20.96 -10.61 13.10
CA SER A 121 22.18 -9.82 12.81
C SER A 121 22.45 -8.69 13.82
N GLY A 122 21.65 -8.54 14.87
CA GLY A 122 21.81 -7.50 15.90
C GLY A 122 21.24 -6.13 15.55
N SER A 123 20.60 -5.97 14.38
CA SER A 123 19.95 -4.73 13.92
C SER A 123 18.52 -4.58 14.49
N VAL A 124 18.37 -4.67 15.81
CA VAL A 124 17.05 -4.69 16.50
C VAL A 124 16.22 -3.44 16.23
N MET A 125 16.85 -2.26 16.20
CA MET A 125 16.15 -0.99 15.93
C MET A 125 15.58 -0.94 14.52
N PHE A 126 16.36 -1.35 13.52
CA PHE A 126 15.89 -1.44 12.14
C PHE A 126 14.71 -2.41 12.02
N ALA A 127 14.83 -3.61 12.59
CA ALA A 127 13.76 -4.61 12.58
C ALA A 127 12.46 -4.09 13.22
N SER A 128 12.57 -3.45 14.38
CA SER A 128 11.42 -2.89 15.12
C SER A 128 10.76 -1.76 14.33
N LEU A 129 11.55 -0.83 13.78
CA LEU A 129 11.05 0.28 13.00
C LEU A 129 10.35 -0.20 11.72
N LEU A 130 10.95 -1.19 11.03
CA LEU A 130 10.36 -1.78 9.82
C LEU A 130 8.98 -2.39 10.12
N ILE A 131 8.86 -3.16 11.20
CA ILE A 131 7.58 -3.74 11.63
C ILE A 131 6.55 -2.63 11.88
N VAL A 132 6.91 -1.59 12.65
CA VAL A 132 5.98 -0.49 12.98
C VAL A 132 5.52 0.24 11.71
N ILE A 133 6.45 0.59 10.82
CA ILE A 133 6.14 1.27 9.55
C ILE A 133 5.18 0.43 8.71
N VAL A 134 5.44 -0.88 8.59
CA VAL A 134 4.62 -1.78 7.78
C VAL A 134 3.24 -1.97 8.39
N VAL A 135 3.13 -2.14 9.71
CA VAL A 135 1.84 -2.27 10.40
C VAL A 135 1.00 -1.00 10.23
N VAL A 136 1.58 0.18 10.49
CA VAL A 136 0.90 1.46 10.29
C VAL A 136 0.50 1.65 8.83
N GLY A 137 1.39 1.32 7.89
CA GLY A 137 1.11 1.38 6.46
C GLY A 137 -0.05 0.49 6.04
N ILE A 138 -0.13 -0.74 6.55
CA ILE A 138 -1.24 -1.66 6.30
C ILE A 138 -2.54 -1.11 6.87
N LEU A 139 -2.54 -0.55 8.08
CA LEU A 139 -3.75 0.05 8.67
C LEU A 139 -4.28 1.22 7.84
N VAL A 140 -3.40 2.12 7.40
CA VAL A 140 -3.76 3.25 6.52
C VAL A 140 -4.26 2.75 5.17
N SER A 141 -3.60 1.74 4.60
CA SER A 141 -4.00 1.14 3.33
C SER A 141 -5.34 0.41 3.45
N LEU A 142 -5.60 -0.28 4.55
CA LEU A 142 -6.87 -0.97 4.82
C LEU A 142 -8.02 0.02 4.90
N TYR A 143 -7.83 1.13 5.62
CA TYR A 143 -8.81 2.21 5.65
C TYR A 143 -9.07 2.78 4.25
N SER A 144 -8.01 3.00 3.45
CA SER A 144 -8.13 3.48 2.07
C SER A 144 -8.90 2.49 1.19
N THR A 145 -8.63 1.19 1.31
CA THR A 145 -9.33 0.12 0.59
C THR A 145 -10.81 0.06 0.97
N MET A 146 -11.16 0.31 2.24
CA MET A 146 -12.57 0.41 2.66
C MET A 146 -13.29 1.59 1.98
N ILE A 147 -12.61 2.73 1.79
CA ILE A 147 -13.19 3.87 1.06
C ILE A 147 -13.43 3.50 -0.42
N VAL A 148 -12.46 2.84 -1.06
CA VAL A 148 -12.60 2.36 -2.44
C VAL A 148 -13.74 1.36 -2.58
N ALA A 149 -13.85 0.42 -1.63
CA ALA A 149 -14.96 -0.55 -1.59
C ALA A 149 -16.32 0.13 -1.43
N ASN A 150 -16.42 1.17 -0.58
CA ASN A 150 -17.64 1.96 -0.44
C ASN A 150 -17.99 2.72 -1.72
N PHE A 151 -17.01 3.37 -2.37
CA PHE A 151 -17.23 4.03 -3.65
C PHE A 151 -17.75 3.06 -4.71
N ARG A 152 -17.16 1.87 -4.82
CA ARG A 152 -17.64 0.81 -5.72
C ARG A 152 -19.11 0.48 -5.50
N MET A 153 -19.57 0.41 -4.25
CA MET A 153 -20.98 0.11 -3.94
C MET A 153 -21.94 1.26 -4.29
N THR A 154 -21.43 2.47 -4.55
CA THR A 154 -22.25 3.62 -4.99
C THR A 154 -22.35 3.74 -6.51
N LEU A 155 -21.58 2.94 -7.26
CA LEU A 155 -21.59 2.94 -8.71
C LEU A 155 -22.80 2.14 -9.25
N PRO A 156 -23.36 2.53 -10.41
CA PRO A 156 -24.53 1.90 -11.02
C PRO A 156 -24.25 0.50 -11.56
#